data_AF-A0A7X9H0A0-F1
#
_entry.id   AF-A0A7X9H0A0-F1
#
_cell.length_a   1.000
_cell.length_b   1.000
_cell.length_c   1.000
_cell.angle_alpha   90.00
_cell.angle_beta   90.00
_cell.angle_gamma   90.00
#
_symmetry.space_group_name_H-M   'P 1'
#
loop_
_entity.id
_entity.type
_entity.pdbx_description
1 polymer ?
#
loop_
_entity_poly.entity_id
_entity_poly.type
_entity_poly.pdbx_seq_one_letter_code
_entity_poly.pdbx_strand_id
1 'polypeptide(L)' 'MEKRRLGRTNFNVSVIGFGGIPIQRVDKDEAIRLIGAAKDAGINFIDTARGYTISESLIGYGLKVYGREEFILATKSM' A
#
# COMPACT_ATOMS: atom_id res chain seq x y z
N MET A 1 -10.93 10.88 3.22
CA MET A 1 -9.82 10.95 2.24
C MET A 1 -10.38 11.34 0.88
N GLU A 2 -9.80 12.35 0.22
CA GLU A 2 -10.12 12.69 -1.17
C GLU A 2 -9.54 11.62 -2.12
N LYS A 3 -10.30 11.24 -3.14
CA LYS A 3 -9.86 10.31 -4.20
C LYS A 3 -9.98 10.96 -5.58
N ARG A 4 -9.08 10.59 -6.48
CA ARG A 4 -9.07 11.03 -7.89
C ARG A 4 -8.83 9.87 -8.83
N ARG A 5 -9.33 9.99 -10.05
CA ARG A 5 -9.06 9.03 -11.12
C ARG A 5 -7.58 9.07 -11.51
N LEU A 6 -6.92 7.91 -11.52
CA LEU A 6 -5.52 7.81 -11.90
C LEU A 6 -5.37 7.82 -13.43
N GLY A 7 -5.13 9.01 -13.99
CA GLY A 7 -4.90 9.19 -15.43
C GLY A 7 -6.05 8.66 -16.28
N ARG A 8 -5.74 7.82 -17.27
CA ARG A 8 -6.73 7.18 -18.15
C ARG A 8 -7.24 5.82 -17.65
N THR A 9 -6.81 5.39 -16.46
CA THR A 9 -7.26 4.12 -15.87
C THR A 9 -8.66 4.25 -15.28
N ASN A 10 -9.25 3.14 -14.82
CA ASN A 10 -10.51 3.18 -14.05
C ASN A 10 -10.27 3.14 -12.54
N PHE A 11 -9.04 3.38 -12.08
CA PHE A 11 -8.70 3.39 -10.67
C PHE A 11 -9.01 4.73 -10.03
N ASN A 12 -9.74 4.69 -8.91
CA ASN A 12 -9.92 5.83 -8.01
C ASN A 12 -8.99 5.68 -6.82
N VAL A 13 -7.92 6.48 -6.81
CA VAL A 13 -6.85 6.44 -5.80
C VAL A 13 -6.98 7.59 -4.82
N SER A 14 -6.62 7.38 -3.57
CA SER A 14 -6.42 8.45 -2.59
C SER A 14 -5.38 9.44 -3.10
N VAL A 15 -5.61 10.74 -2.87
CA VAL A 15 -4.67 11.80 -3.29
C VAL A 15 -3.33 11.73 -2.54
N ILE A 16 -3.31 11.03 -1.42
CA ILE A 16 -2.10 10.64 -0.67
C ILE A 16 -1.90 9.13 -0.84
N GLY A 17 -0.67 8.71 -1.13
CA GLY A 17 -0.28 7.30 -1.20
C GLY A 17 0.57 6.86 -0.01
N PHE A 18 0.56 5.56 0.30
CA PHE A 18 1.45 4.94 1.28
C PHE A 18 2.74 4.50 0.59
N GLY A 19 3.88 5.03 1.02
CA GLY A 19 5.19 4.66 0.48
C GLY A 19 5.77 3.41 1.15
N GLY A 20 6.11 2.40 0.34
CA GLY A 20 6.59 1.09 0.82
C GLY A 20 8.07 1.04 1.22
N ILE A 21 8.91 2.01 0.84
CA ILE A 21 10.34 1.96 1.17
C ILE A 21 10.65 1.93 2.69
N PRO A 22 9.95 2.66 3.60
CA PRO A 22 10.27 2.63 5.02
C PRO A 22 9.75 1.37 5.72
N ILE A 23 8.71 0.72 5.17
CA ILE A 23 8.07 -0.45 5.82
C ILE A 23 9.05 -1.63 5.96
N GLN A 24 10.10 -1.68 5.14
CA GLN A 24 11.16 -2.71 5.26
C GLN A 24 11.94 -2.64 6.58
N ARG A 25 11.76 -1.59 7.39
CA ARG A 25 12.46 -1.37 8.67
C ARG A 25 11.66 -1.83 9.88
N VAL A 26 10.43 -2.32 9.69
CA VAL A 26 9.55 -2.75 10.78
C VAL A 26 9.28 -4.26 10.68
N ASP A 27 8.84 -4.85 11.79
CA ASP A 27 8.43 -6.25 11.80
C ASP A 27 7.07 -6.46 11.11
N LYS A 28 6.68 -7.73 10.99
CA LYS A 28 5.42 -8.12 10.35
C LYS A 28 4.18 -7.53 11.04
N ASP A 29 4.15 -7.52 12.37
CA ASP A 29 2.96 -7.12 13.11
C ASP A 29 2.78 -5.60 13.04
N GLU A 30 3.88 -4.85 13.10
CA GLU A 30 3.89 -3.42 12.86
C GLU A 30 3.50 -3.10 11.40
N ALA A 31 4.01 -3.85 10.42
CA ALA A 31 3.61 -3.66 9.03
C ALA A 31 2.09 -3.85 8.84
N ILE A 32 1.51 -4.89 9.46
CA ILE A 32 0.05 -5.09 9.45
C ILE A 32 -0.66 -3.89 10.09
N ARG A 33 -0.21 -3.41 11.26
CA ARG A 33 -0.81 -2.23 11.91
C ARG A 33 -0.73 -0.97 11.03
N LEU A 34 0.40 -0.74 10.37
CA LEU A 34 0.59 0.41 9.48
C LEU A 34 -0.34 0.37 8.26
N ILE A 35 -0.54 -0.81 7.65
CA ILE A 35 -1.50 -0.97 6.55
C ILE A 35 -2.94 -0.76 7.04
N GLY A 36 -3.27 -1.23 8.25
CA GLY A 36 -4.56 -0.96 8.89
C GLY A 36 -4.80 0.54 9.10
N ALA A 37 -3.81 1.24 9.66
CA ALA A 37 -3.88 2.68 9.88
C ALA A 37 -4.03 3.46 8.55
N ALA A 38 -3.34 3.02 7.49
CA ALA A 38 -3.51 3.61 6.16
C ALA A 38 -4.94 3.44 5.64
N LYS A 39 -5.52 2.23 5.78
CA LYS A 39 -6.91 1.94 5.42
C LYS A 39 -7.90 2.78 6.22
N ASP A 40 -7.72 2.88 7.54
CA ASP A 40 -8.59 3.64 8.43
C ASP A 40 -8.54 5.15 8.11
N ALA A 41 -7.38 5.65 7.67
CA ALA A 41 -7.23 7.01 7.13
C ALA A 41 -7.84 7.20 5.73
N GLY A 42 -8.34 6.12 5.10
CA GLY A 42 -8.92 6.09 3.76
C GLY A 42 -7.91 6.08 2.62
N ILE A 43 -6.63 5.80 2.89
CA ILE A 43 -5.59 5.62 1.88
C ILE A 43 -5.78 4.25 1.24
N ASN A 44 -5.91 4.22 -0.09
CA ASN A 44 -6.02 2.98 -0.84
C ASN A 44 -4.91 2.81 -1.88
N PHE A 45 -4.04 3.80 -2.09
CA PHE A 45 -2.94 3.69 -3.05
C PHE A 45 -1.63 3.41 -2.33
N ILE A 46 -0.99 2.29 -2.65
CA ILE A 46 0.25 1.84 -2.01
C ILE A 46 1.32 1.69 -3.09
N ASP A 47 2.46 2.34 -2.86
CA ASP A 47 3.63 2.28 -3.71
C ASP A 47 4.67 1.31 -3.12
N THR A 48 5.24 0.46 -3.96
CA THR A 48 6.37 -0.40 -3.60
C THR A 48 7.28 -0.62 -4.81
N ALA A 49 8.29 -1.47 -4.65
CA ALA A 49 9.18 -1.93 -5.71
C ALA A 49 9.84 -3.25 -5.31
N ARG A 50 10.19 -4.08 -6.30
CA ARG A 50 11.04 -5.27 -6.10
C ARG A 50 12.36 -4.92 -5.39
N GLY A 51 12.90 -3.73 -5.65
CA GLY A 51 14.12 -3.23 -5.02
C GLY A 51 13.98 -2.84 -3.53
N TYR A 52 12.76 -2.76 -2.99
CA TYR A 52 12.52 -2.41 -1.59
C TYR A 52 12.50 -3.65 -0.69
N THR A 53 13.48 -4.53 -0.89
CA THR A 53 13.74 -5.77 -0.12
C THR A 53 12.47 -6.56 0.23
N ILE A 54 12.04 -6.53 1.50
CA ILE A 54 10.93 -7.31 2.05
C ILE A 54 9.59 -6.56 2.04
N SER A 55 9.55 -5.33 1.52
CA SER A 55 8.34 -4.48 1.61
C SER A 55 7.12 -5.09 0.94
N GLU A 56 7.27 -5.76 -0.22
CA GLU A 56 6.14 -6.41 -0.91
C GLU A 56 5.50 -7.51 -0.06
N SER A 57 6.32 -8.30 0.67
CA SER A 57 5.83 -9.32 1.59
C SER A 57 5.15 -8.71 2.81
N LEU A 58 5.73 -7.65 3.39
CA LEU A 58 5.17 -6.96 4.55
C LEU A 58 3.82 -6.30 4.24
N ILE A 59 3.73 -5.60 3.10
CA ILE A 59 2.47 -5.06 2.59
C ILE A 59 1.46 -6.18 2.35
N GLY A 60 1.90 -7.29 1.74
CA GLY A 60 1.07 -8.46 1.47
C GLY A 60 0.42 -9.06 2.72
N TYR A 61 1.12 -9.09 3.86
CA TYR A 61 0.52 -9.53 5.12
C TYR A 61 -0.62 -8.61 5.57
N GLY A 62 -0.46 -7.29 5.47
CA GLY A 62 -1.52 -6.34 5.79
C GLY A 62 -2.73 -6.48 4.87
N LEU A 63 -2.49 -6.55 3.56
CA LEU A 63 -3.56 -6.73 2.56
C LEU A 63 -4.38 -8.01 2.79
N LYS A 64 -3.74 -9.11 3.22
CA LYS A 64 -4.44 -10.35 3.56
C LYS A 64 -5.38 -10.20 4.75
N VAL A 65 -5.04 -9.33 5.71
CA VAL A 65 -5.85 -9.07 6.91
C VAL A 65 -7.01 -8.13 6.60
N TYR A 66 -6.79 -7.07 5.81
CA TYR A 66 -7.76 -5.99 5.62
C TYR A 66 -8.57 -6.04 4.33
N GLY A 67 -8.33 -7.03 3.47
CA GLY A 67 -8.96 -7.18 2.15
C GLY A 67 -8.06 -6.64 1.04
N ARG A 68 -7.72 -7.49 0.07
CA ARG A 68 -6.82 -7.11 -1.03
C ARG A 68 -7.47 -6.08 -1.95
N GLU A 69 -8.76 -6.21 -2.16
CA GLU A 69 -9.64 -5.38 -3.00
C GLU A 69 -9.73 -3.92 -2.53
N GLU A 70 -9.45 -3.67 -1.25
CA GLU A 70 -9.47 -2.33 -0.67
C GLU A 70 -8.30 -1.45 -1.18
N PHE A 71 -7.28 -2.05 -1.79
CA PHE A 71 -6.04 -1.38 -2.16
C PHE A 71 -5.70 -1.48 -3.65
N ILE A 72 -5.04 -0.44 -4.14
CA ILE A 72 -4.46 -0.33 -5.47
C ILE A 72 -2.94 -0.31 -5.27
N LEU A 73 -2.25 -1.28 -5.87
CA LEU A 73 -0.80 -1.45 -5.73
C LEU A 73 -0.09 -0.93 -6.97
N ALA A 74 0.94 -0.11 -6.77
CA ALA A 74 1.94 0.20 -7.76
C ALA A 74 3.28 -0.44 -7.35
N THR A 75 3.84 -1.27 -8.22
CA THR A 75 5.20 -1.82 -8.04
C THR A 75 6.07 -1.49 -9.24
N LYS A 76 7.38 -1.71 -9.10
CA LYS A 76 8.41 -1.42 -10.10
C LYS A 76 9.30 -2.66 -10.23
N SER A 77 9.53 -3.09 -11.47
CA SER A 77 10.51 -4.14 -11.79
C SER A 77 11.91 -3.53 -11.95
N MET A 78 12.91 -4.40 -12.17
CA MET A 78 14.17 -3.96 -12.79
C MET A 78 14.00 -3.79 -14.29
#